data_AF-A0A7S1J6I7-F1
#
_entry.id   AF-A0A7S1J6I7-F1
#
_cell.length_a   1.000
_cell.length_b   1.000
_cell.length_c   1.000
_cell.angle_alpha   90.00
_cell.angle_beta   90.00
_cell.angle_gamma   90.00
#
_symmetry.space_group_name_H-M   'P 1'
#
loop_
_entity.id
_entity.type
_entity.pdbx_description
1 polymer ?
#
loop_
_entity_poly.entity_id
_entity_poly.type
_entity_poly.pdbx_seq_one_letter_code
_entity_poly.pdbx_strand_id
1 'polypeptide(L)'
;TELRARTRGGKGKIAIAVGQRCVAAGPEITQLAEYLHAPILTRLDAKGSCNEKHPLVWGVLGVHGKPGLEDSALIIESAELILSFGVHDCTILLCTLDGLQKRPMIQFELDAVCATFNAKYHSLHTVIGDPSEAITAIMQILHELEEAPE
;
A
#
# COMPACT_ATOMS: atom_id res chain seq x y z
N THR A 1 10.90 -1.13 11.08
CA THR A 1 10.24 -0.95 12.40
C THR A 1 8.74 -0.70 12.27
N GLU A 2 8.29 0.29 11.48
CA GLU A 2 6.86 0.58 11.25
C GLU A 2 6.03 -0.65 10.83
N LEU A 3 6.53 -1.42 9.85
CA LEU A 3 5.86 -2.64 9.38
C LEU A 3 5.72 -3.67 10.51
N ARG A 4 6.84 -4.00 11.18
CA ARG A 4 6.88 -4.97 12.30
C ARG A 4 5.97 -4.58 13.47
N ALA A 5 5.90 -3.29 13.79
CA ALA A 5 5.05 -2.79 14.87
C ALA A 5 3.56 -3.04 14.61
N ARG A 6 3.18 -3.12 13.33
CA ARG A 6 1.78 -3.25 12.90
C ARG A 6 1.41 -4.69 12.51
N THR A 7 2.37 -5.58 12.33
CA THR A 7 2.10 -7.01 12.08
C THR A 7 1.92 -7.83 13.36
N ARG A 8 2.54 -7.43 14.49
CA ARG A 8 2.39 -8.12 15.79
C ARG A 8 0.96 -7.96 16.33
N GLY A 9 0.22 -9.08 16.46
CA GLY A 9 -1.12 -9.13 17.06
C GLY A 9 -2.26 -9.52 16.11
N GLY A 10 -1.96 -9.92 14.86
CA GLY A 10 -2.92 -10.56 13.95
C GLY A 10 -4.04 -9.64 13.42
N LYS A 11 -3.92 -8.32 13.61
CA LYS A 11 -4.87 -7.32 13.11
C LYS A 11 -4.12 -6.19 12.40
N GLY A 12 -3.18 -6.53 11.52
CA GLY A 12 -2.41 -5.55 10.78
C GLY A 12 -3.32 -4.64 9.97
N LYS A 13 -3.51 -3.40 10.46
CA LYS A 13 -4.28 -2.35 9.79
C LYS A 13 -3.44 -1.67 8.70
N ILE A 14 -2.65 -2.45 7.98
CA ILE A 14 -1.90 -2.00 6.82
C ILE A 14 -2.82 -2.19 5.62
N ALA A 15 -2.97 -1.17 4.79
CA ALA A 15 -3.56 -1.33 3.47
C ALA A 15 -2.52 -0.97 2.39
N ILE A 16 -2.53 -1.73 1.31
CA ILE A 16 -1.65 -1.54 0.18
C ILE A 16 -2.44 -0.85 -0.93
N ALA A 17 -1.87 0.19 -1.51
CA ALA A 17 -2.43 0.89 -2.65
C ALA A 17 -1.45 0.82 -3.83
N VAL A 18 -1.93 0.41 -5.01
CA VAL A 18 -1.11 0.30 -6.22
C VAL A 18 -1.60 1.28 -7.27
N GLY A 19 -0.67 2.05 -7.83
CA GLY A 19 -0.85 2.96 -8.96
C GLY A 19 -0.03 2.54 -10.17
N GLN A 20 -0.27 3.23 -11.29
CA GLN A 20 0.28 2.86 -12.59
C GLN A 20 1.80 2.69 -12.60
N ARG A 21 2.54 3.46 -11.81
CA ARG A 21 4.01 3.45 -11.86
C ARG A 21 4.64 2.17 -11.30
N CYS A 22 3.91 1.37 -10.53
CA CYS A 22 4.43 0.15 -9.93
C CYS A 22 3.71 -1.12 -10.39
N VAL A 23 3.00 -1.08 -11.53
CA VAL A 23 2.21 -2.22 -12.03
C VAL A 23 3.07 -3.46 -12.33
N ALA A 24 4.35 -3.27 -12.66
CA ALA A 24 5.27 -4.36 -12.96
C ALA A 24 5.59 -5.24 -11.74
N ALA A 25 5.49 -4.69 -10.51
CA ALA A 25 5.78 -5.39 -9.27
C ALA A 25 4.55 -6.05 -8.63
N GLY A 26 3.47 -6.24 -9.39
CA GLY A 26 2.23 -6.85 -8.89
C GLY A 26 2.43 -8.20 -8.18
N PRO A 27 3.23 -9.14 -8.71
CA PRO A 27 3.52 -10.41 -8.03
C PRO A 27 4.22 -10.23 -6.68
N GLU A 28 5.20 -9.35 -6.58
CA GLU A 28 5.96 -9.05 -5.35
C GLU A 28 5.09 -8.29 -4.34
N ILE A 29 4.28 -7.34 -4.81
CA ILE A 29 3.29 -6.63 -4.00
C ILE A 29 2.29 -7.63 -3.41
N THR A 30 1.86 -8.63 -4.18
CA THR A 30 0.97 -9.69 -3.71
C THR A 30 1.65 -10.55 -2.63
N GLN A 31 2.91 -10.93 -2.81
CA GLN A 31 3.67 -11.67 -1.79
C GLN A 31 3.83 -10.88 -0.49
N LEU A 32 4.15 -9.59 -0.58
CA LEU A 32 4.21 -8.72 0.58
C LEU A 32 2.85 -8.59 1.27
N ALA A 33 1.77 -8.48 0.50
CA ALA A 33 0.42 -8.42 1.03
C ALA A 33 0.03 -9.70 1.78
N GLU A 34 0.37 -10.87 1.26
CA GLU A 34 0.16 -12.16 1.91
C GLU A 34 0.88 -12.22 3.26
N TYR A 35 2.16 -11.83 3.27
CA TYR A 35 2.97 -11.81 4.50
C TYR A 35 2.43 -10.83 5.54
N LEU A 36 2.02 -9.64 5.11
CA LEU A 36 1.47 -8.61 6.01
C LEU A 36 0.00 -8.83 6.37
N HIS A 37 -0.67 -9.81 5.75
CA HIS A 37 -2.12 -9.97 5.75
C HIS A 37 -2.88 -8.68 5.38
N ALA A 38 -2.35 -7.93 4.41
CA ALA A 38 -2.83 -6.60 4.05
C ALA A 38 -3.71 -6.63 2.80
N PRO A 39 -4.90 -5.99 2.80
CA PRO A 39 -5.68 -5.81 1.59
C PRO A 39 -4.98 -4.90 0.57
N ILE A 40 -5.14 -5.22 -0.71
CA ILE A 40 -4.63 -4.49 -1.87
C ILE A 40 -5.79 -3.78 -2.56
N LEU A 41 -5.64 -2.47 -2.70
CA LEU A 41 -6.50 -1.58 -3.46
C LEU A 41 -5.71 -1.08 -4.67
N THR A 42 -6.31 -1.07 -5.84
CA THR A 42 -5.68 -0.55 -7.06
C THR A 42 -6.32 0.76 -7.45
N ARG A 43 -5.56 1.68 -8.03
CA ARG A 43 -6.13 2.75 -8.85
C ARG A 43 -6.57 2.16 -10.18
N LEU A 44 -7.45 2.88 -10.89
CA LEU A 44 -7.99 2.39 -12.17
C LEU A 44 -6.89 2.11 -13.20
N ASP A 45 -5.86 2.95 -13.21
CA ASP A 45 -4.66 2.86 -14.05
C ASP A 45 -3.69 1.74 -13.63
N ALA A 46 -3.95 1.07 -12.52
CA ALA A 46 -3.21 -0.09 -12.02
C ALA A 46 -4.07 -1.36 -11.94
N LYS A 47 -5.31 -1.32 -12.47
CA LYS A 47 -6.21 -2.48 -12.50
C LYS A 47 -5.51 -3.65 -13.21
N GLY A 48 -5.63 -4.85 -12.63
CA GLY A 48 -5.00 -6.06 -13.15
C GLY A 48 -3.49 -6.19 -12.90
N SER A 49 -2.84 -5.23 -12.23
CA SER A 49 -1.45 -5.38 -11.78
C SER A 49 -1.29 -6.55 -10.82
N CYS A 50 -2.23 -6.72 -9.89
CA CYS A 50 -2.34 -7.89 -9.03
C CYS A 50 -3.47 -8.81 -9.54
N ASN A 51 -3.37 -10.11 -9.26
CA ASN A 51 -4.38 -11.08 -9.66
C ASN A 51 -5.75 -10.76 -9.01
N GLU A 52 -6.74 -10.39 -9.82
CA GLU A 52 -8.05 -9.94 -9.31
C GLU A 52 -8.88 -11.04 -8.64
N LYS A 53 -8.48 -12.31 -8.78
CA LYS A 53 -9.11 -13.43 -8.08
C LYS A 53 -8.48 -13.68 -6.70
N HIS A 54 -7.40 -12.99 -6.36
CA HIS A 54 -6.71 -13.17 -5.10
C HIS A 54 -7.56 -12.59 -3.94
N PRO A 55 -7.72 -13.29 -2.80
CA PRO A 55 -8.61 -12.86 -1.71
C PRO A 55 -8.21 -11.53 -1.06
N LEU A 56 -6.94 -11.14 -1.16
CA LEU A 56 -6.48 -9.83 -0.67
C LEU A 56 -6.65 -8.70 -1.70
N VAL A 57 -7.06 -8.98 -2.95
CA VAL A 57 -7.24 -7.93 -3.96
C VAL A 57 -8.70 -7.47 -3.98
N TRP A 58 -8.94 -6.27 -3.47
CA TRP A 58 -10.28 -5.67 -3.33
C TRP A 58 -10.71 -4.84 -4.55
N GLY A 59 -9.84 -4.78 -5.57
CA GLY A 59 -10.14 -4.15 -6.85
C GLY A 59 -9.86 -2.66 -6.88
N VAL A 60 -10.65 -1.93 -7.66
CA VAL A 60 -10.37 -0.53 -7.99
C VAL A 60 -11.02 0.44 -7.02
N LEU A 61 -10.18 1.29 -6.46
CA LEU A 61 -10.49 2.40 -5.58
C LEU A 61 -11.02 3.62 -6.37
N GLY A 62 -12.12 4.21 -5.93
CA GLY A 62 -12.64 5.49 -6.46
C GLY A 62 -13.52 5.41 -7.72
N VAL A 63 -13.94 4.21 -8.15
CA VAL A 63 -14.93 4.07 -9.23
C VAL A 63 -16.35 4.16 -8.65
N HIS A 64 -17.07 5.21 -9.04
CA HIS A 64 -18.41 5.53 -8.56
C HIS A 64 -19.44 4.42 -8.89
N GLY A 65 -20.24 4.00 -7.91
CA GLY A 65 -21.52 3.30 -8.15
C GLY A 65 -21.61 1.79 -7.85
N LYS A 66 -20.69 1.17 -7.09
CA LYS A 66 -20.79 -0.26 -6.70
C LYS A 66 -20.62 -0.48 -5.18
N PRO A 67 -21.16 -1.58 -4.62
CA PRO A 67 -20.98 -1.99 -3.22
C PRO A 67 -19.51 -2.03 -2.76
N GLY A 68 -18.57 -2.27 -3.68
CA GLY A 68 -17.13 -2.24 -3.38
C GLY A 68 -16.59 -0.89 -2.87
N LEU A 69 -17.36 0.20 -2.99
CA LEU A 69 -17.05 1.48 -2.33
C LEU A 69 -17.14 1.38 -0.81
N GLU A 70 -18.14 0.68 -0.28
CA GLU A 70 -18.35 0.58 1.18
C GLU A 70 -17.25 -0.28 1.80
N ASP A 71 -16.94 -1.44 1.21
CA ASP A 71 -15.87 -2.31 1.68
C ASP A 71 -14.49 -1.64 1.56
N SER A 72 -14.21 -0.98 0.42
CA SER A 72 -12.95 -0.24 0.26
C SER A 72 -12.86 0.92 1.25
N ALA A 73 -13.96 1.64 1.51
CA ALA A 73 -14.00 2.71 2.50
C ALA A 73 -13.76 2.17 3.92
N LEU A 74 -14.34 1.03 4.29
CA LEU A 74 -14.10 0.38 5.59
C LEU A 74 -12.64 -0.07 5.74
N ILE A 75 -12.06 -0.65 4.69
CA ILE A 75 -10.64 -1.03 4.66
C ILE A 75 -9.77 0.21 4.93
N ILE A 76 -9.97 1.28 4.16
CA ILE A 76 -9.23 2.53 4.33
C ILE A 76 -9.48 3.13 5.71
N GLU A 77 -10.73 3.13 6.19
CA GLU A 77 -11.09 3.70 7.49
C GLU A 77 -10.39 2.97 8.64
N SER A 78 -10.31 1.65 8.54
CA SER A 78 -9.61 0.81 9.50
C SER A 78 -8.09 0.88 9.41
N ALA A 79 -7.53 1.32 8.27
CA ALA A 79 -6.10 1.33 8.04
C ALA A 79 -5.38 2.38 8.89
N GLU A 80 -4.33 1.96 9.59
CA GLU A 80 -3.43 2.80 10.38
C GLU A 80 -2.13 3.11 9.64
N LEU A 81 -1.86 2.44 8.51
CA LEU A 81 -0.73 2.71 7.63
C LEU A 81 -1.09 2.36 6.19
N ILE A 82 -0.77 3.26 5.25
CA ILE A 82 -0.88 2.99 3.82
C ILE A 82 0.51 2.72 3.24
N LEU A 83 0.67 1.60 2.53
CA LEU A 83 1.81 1.37 1.64
C LEU A 83 1.39 1.75 0.23
N SER A 84 1.92 2.86 -0.27
CA SER A 84 1.59 3.41 -1.58
C SER A 84 2.67 3.04 -2.60
N PHE A 85 2.32 2.23 -3.59
CA PHE A 85 3.19 1.86 -4.70
C PHE A 85 2.79 2.63 -5.94
N GLY A 86 3.51 3.71 -6.27
CA GLY A 86 3.35 4.42 -7.55
C GLY A 86 2.00 5.10 -7.75
N VAL A 87 1.28 5.43 -6.67
CA VAL A 87 -0.04 6.09 -6.72
C VAL A 87 0.15 7.58 -6.98
N HIS A 88 -0.48 8.14 -8.02
CA HIS A 88 -0.32 9.56 -8.35
C HIS A 88 -1.09 10.52 -7.43
N ASP A 89 -2.14 10.03 -6.77
CA ASP A 89 -2.98 10.85 -5.88
C ASP A 89 -3.53 10.02 -4.72
N CYS A 90 -2.99 10.23 -3.53
CA CYS A 90 -3.38 9.47 -2.35
C CYS A 90 -4.54 10.10 -1.55
N THR A 91 -5.27 11.08 -2.10
CA THR A 91 -6.27 11.87 -1.34
C THR A 91 -7.27 10.95 -0.65
N ILE A 92 -7.84 10.02 -1.40
CA ILE A 92 -8.92 9.17 -0.90
C ILE A 92 -8.42 8.06 0.04
N LEU A 93 -7.12 7.80 0.03
CA LEU A 93 -6.47 6.86 0.94
C LEU A 93 -6.13 7.55 2.27
N LEU A 94 -5.57 8.77 2.20
CA LEU A 94 -4.90 9.41 3.34
C LEU A 94 -5.74 10.47 4.04
N CYS A 95 -6.64 11.14 3.32
CA CYS A 95 -7.27 12.36 3.80
C CYS A 95 -8.70 12.15 4.32
N THR A 96 -9.15 13.10 5.14
CA THR A 96 -10.57 13.33 5.42
C THR A 96 -11.27 13.90 4.18
N LEU A 97 -12.60 14.02 4.25
CA LEU A 97 -13.39 14.72 3.23
C LEU A 97 -12.97 16.19 3.08
N ASP A 98 -12.45 16.81 4.14
CA ASP A 98 -11.91 18.17 4.14
C ASP A 98 -10.49 18.26 3.55
N GLY A 99 -9.93 17.16 3.05
CA GLY A 99 -8.60 17.10 2.43
C GLY A 99 -7.43 17.04 3.42
N LEU A 100 -7.69 16.97 4.73
CA LEU A 100 -6.64 16.87 5.74
C LEU A 100 -6.10 15.44 5.82
N GLN A 101 -4.79 15.27 5.62
CA GLN A 101 -4.14 13.98 5.78
C GLN A 101 -4.26 13.51 7.24
N LYS A 102 -4.96 12.37 7.45
CA LYS A 102 -5.14 11.76 8.77
C LYS A 102 -4.42 10.41 8.93
N ARG A 103 -3.94 9.81 7.85
CA ARG A 103 -3.21 8.52 7.87
C ARG A 103 -1.75 8.68 7.49
N PRO A 104 -0.84 7.94 8.15
CA PRO A 104 0.54 7.87 7.71
C PRO A 104 0.68 7.02 6.45
N MET A 105 1.74 7.29 5.70
CA MET A 105 2.08 6.61 4.46
C MET A 105 3.55 6.20 4.47
N ILE A 106 3.86 5.05 3.88
CA ILE A 106 5.17 4.78 3.27
C ILE A 106 4.92 4.71 1.77
N GLN A 107 5.67 5.50 1.00
CA GLN A 107 5.53 5.53 -0.45
C GLN A 107 6.73 4.89 -1.14
N PHE A 108 6.45 4.17 -2.22
CA PHE A 108 7.40 3.56 -3.14
C PHE A 108 7.19 4.19 -4.51
N GLU A 109 8.25 4.74 -5.08
CA GLU A 109 8.23 5.43 -6.35
C GLU A 109 9.44 4.98 -7.18
N LEU A 110 9.26 4.85 -8.49
CA LEU A 110 10.35 4.40 -9.39
C LEU A 110 11.53 5.36 -9.42
N ASP A 111 11.26 6.66 -9.34
CA ASP A 111 12.27 7.71 -9.39
C ASP A 111 11.89 8.90 -8.52
N ALA A 112 12.86 9.78 -8.28
CA ALA A 112 12.69 10.95 -7.42
C ALA A 112 11.70 11.98 -7.99
N VAL A 113 11.52 12.05 -9.32
CA VAL A 113 10.57 12.96 -9.96
C VAL A 113 9.14 12.53 -9.61
N CYS A 114 8.88 11.22 -9.67
CA CYS A 114 7.60 10.63 -9.31
C CYS A 114 7.17 10.99 -7.87
N ALA A 115 8.12 10.99 -6.93
CA ALA A 115 7.85 11.39 -5.55
C ALA A 115 7.45 12.87 -5.40
N THR A 116 7.85 13.76 -6.32
CA THR A 116 7.46 15.18 -6.26
C THR A 116 5.98 15.41 -6.54
N PHE A 117 5.33 14.54 -7.32
CA PHE A 117 3.88 14.62 -7.56
C PHE A 117 3.07 14.38 -6.27
N ASN A 118 3.63 13.61 -5.34
CA ASN A 118 3.05 13.33 -4.03
C ASN A 118 3.57 14.24 -2.91
N ALA A 119 4.36 15.28 -3.22
CA ALA A 119 4.95 16.17 -2.22
C ALA A 119 3.91 16.92 -1.35
N LYS A 120 2.64 16.95 -1.77
CA LYS A 120 1.52 17.48 -0.97
C LYS A 120 1.15 16.58 0.23
N TYR A 121 1.60 15.33 0.24
CA TYR A 121 1.40 14.39 1.35
C TYR A 121 2.67 14.24 2.18
N HIS A 122 2.49 14.11 3.49
CA HIS A 122 3.57 13.72 4.39
C HIS A 122 3.75 12.20 4.36
N SER A 123 4.88 11.73 3.86
CA SER A 123 5.27 10.31 3.95
C SER A 123 6.21 10.11 5.14
N LEU A 124 6.02 9.04 5.91
CA LEU A 124 6.96 8.62 6.95
C LEU A 124 8.31 8.24 6.33
N HIS A 125 8.24 7.48 5.24
CA HIS A 125 9.39 7.06 4.47
C HIS A 125 9.06 7.10 2.98
N THR A 126 10.05 7.43 2.17
CA THR A 126 9.98 7.41 0.72
C THR A 126 11.07 6.47 0.22
N VAL A 127 10.68 5.44 -0.52
CA VAL A 127 11.57 4.49 -1.16
C VAL A 127 11.60 4.81 -2.65
N ILE A 128 12.79 5.09 -3.18
CA ILE A 128 13.01 5.41 -4.58
C ILE A 128 13.77 4.26 -5.25
N GLY A 129 13.24 3.75 -6.35
CA GLY A 129 13.85 2.69 -7.15
C GLY A 129 12.86 1.60 -7.53
N ASP A 130 13.38 0.45 -7.97
CA ASP A 130 12.55 -0.69 -8.33
C ASP A 130 11.79 -1.22 -7.11
N PRO A 131 10.43 -1.20 -7.12
CA PRO A 131 9.63 -1.71 -6.02
C PRO A 131 9.86 -3.21 -5.77
N SER A 132 10.15 -4.03 -6.78
CA SER A 132 10.38 -5.47 -6.60
C SER A 132 11.66 -5.74 -5.79
N GLU A 133 12.73 -4.99 -6.05
CA GLU A 133 13.97 -5.06 -5.27
C GLU A 133 13.73 -4.61 -3.82
N ALA A 134 13.02 -3.51 -3.64
CA ALA A 134 12.70 -2.99 -2.31
C ALA A 134 11.86 -3.98 -1.49
N ILE A 135 10.85 -4.58 -2.10
CA ILE A 135 10.00 -5.60 -1.46
C ILE A 135 10.83 -6.81 -1.07
N THR A 136 11.71 -7.29 -1.97
CA THR A 136 12.59 -8.43 -1.69
C THR A 136 13.47 -8.16 -0.46
N ALA A 137 14.10 -6.99 -0.39
CA ALA A 137 14.92 -6.61 0.76
C ALA A 137 14.10 -6.47 2.05
N ILE A 138 12.91 -5.88 1.97
CA ILE A 138 11.99 -5.77 3.12
C ILE A 138 11.59 -7.16 3.63
N MET A 139 11.23 -8.08 2.73
CA MET A 139 10.83 -9.43 3.08
C MET A 139 11.96 -10.20 3.76
N GLN A 140 13.21 -10.08 3.28
CA GLN A 140 14.37 -10.70 3.92
C GLN A 140 14.54 -10.18 5.36
N ILE A 141 14.52 -8.87 5.55
CA ILE A 141 14.65 -8.25 6.88
C ILE A 141 13.49 -8.66 7.80
N LEU A 142 12.26 -8.75 7.29
CA LEU A 142 11.11 -9.14 8.11
C LEU A 142 11.26 -10.58 8.62
N HIS A 143 11.68 -11.53 7.79
CA HIS A 143 11.95 -12.91 8.21
C HIS A 143 13.08 -12.98 9.24
N GLU A 144 14.20 -12.30 9.02
CA GLU A 144 15.32 -12.26 9.96
C GLU A 144 14.90 -11.72 11.35
N LEU A 145 14.01 -10.72 11.37
CA LEU A 145 13.48 -10.13 12.60
C LEU A 145 12.43 -11.00 13.32
N GLU A 146 11.86 -11.99 12.66
CA GLU A 146 10.98 -13.01 13.28
C GLU A 146 11.78 -14.16 13.87
N GLU A 147 12.90 -14.54 13.23
CA GLU A 147 13.78 -15.62 13.69
C GLU A 147 14.71 -15.20 14.85
N ALA A 148 14.96 -13.90 15.01
CA ALA A 148 15.78 -13.39 16.11
C ALA A 148 15.05 -13.55 17.47
N PRO A 149 15.64 -14.26 18.46
CA PRO A 149 15.09 -14.32 19.81
C PRO A 149 15.07 -12.92 20.45
N GLU A 150 13.99 -12.62 21.18
CA GLU A 150 13.81 -11.34 21.90
C GLU A 150 14.91 -11.06 22.93
#